data_AF-A0A0Q5JN52-F1
#
_entry.id   AF-A0A0Q5JN52-F1
#
_cell.length_a   1.000
_cell.length_b   1.000
_cell.length_c   1.000
_cell.angle_alpha   90.00
_cell.angle_beta   90.00
_cell.angle_gamma   90.00
#
_symmetry.space_group_name_H-M   'P 1'
#
loop_
_entity.id
_entity.type
_entity.pdbx_description
1 polymer ?
#
loop_
_entity_poly.entity_id
_entity_poly.type
_entity_poly.pdbx_seq_one_letter_code
_entity_poly.pdbx_strand_id
1 'polypeptide(L)'
;MSTDSKLRRDARKRATERQRNQAAAKATAESPIEAHAELRDQQRTLLAGIVRRDGEWVLGMDGRIAGESTSAAQVLTLIMRAAELHERQGTPVRLTYSDALKDAAHAEAQADGMEFEQFKARLSERLQGGAKLN
;
A
#
# COMPACT_ATOMS: atom_id res chain seq x y z
N MET A 1 35.63 -9.06 -11.88
CA MET A 1 34.72 -9.39 -10.75
C MET A 1 33.29 -9.40 -11.28
N SER A 2 32.55 -10.50 -11.10
CA SER A 2 31.34 -10.80 -11.88
C SER A 2 30.03 -10.32 -11.23
N THR A 3 29.26 -9.49 -11.96
CA THR A 3 27.96 -8.87 -11.61
C THR A 3 26.88 -9.91 -11.31
N ASP A 4 27.01 -11.09 -11.90
CA ASP A 4 26.08 -12.21 -11.80
C ASP A 4 25.95 -12.76 -10.36
N SER A 5 27.03 -12.69 -9.58
CA SER A 5 27.05 -13.18 -8.21
C SER A 5 26.35 -12.25 -7.21
N LYS A 6 26.18 -10.96 -7.54
CA LYS A 6 25.37 -10.02 -6.71
C LYS A 6 23.88 -10.25 -6.93
N LEU A 7 23.46 -10.41 -8.19
CA LEU A 7 22.05 -10.67 -8.55
C LEU A 7 21.50 -11.94 -7.89
N ARG A 8 22.26 -13.03 -7.87
CA ARG A 8 21.84 -14.28 -7.20
C ARG A 8 21.72 -14.14 -5.68
N ARG A 9 22.55 -13.32 -5.05
CA ARG A 9 22.53 -13.11 -3.59
C ARG A 9 21.35 -12.23 -3.17
N ASP A 10 21.05 -11.20 -3.97
CA ASP A 10 19.87 -10.35 -3.83
C ASP A 10 18.56 -11.15 -4.02
N ALA A 11 18.51 -11.99 -5.06
CA ALA A 11 17.36 -12.86 -5.33
C ALA A 11 17.08 -13.83 -4.17
N ARG A 12 18.13 -14.40 -3.55
CA ARG A 12 17.99 -15.26 -2.36
C ARG A 12 17.49 -14.49 -1.14
N LYS A 13 18.05 -13.32 -0.83
CA LYS A 13 17.54 -12.48 0.28
C LYS A 13 16.07 -12.10 0.08
N ARG A 14 15.71 -11.66 -1.13
CA ARG A 14 14.32 -11.35 -1.49
C ARG A 14 13.41 -12.57 -1.42
N ALA A 15 13.89 -13.77 -1.73
CA ALA A 15 13.11 -15.01 -1.58
C ALA A 15 12.88 -15.36 -0.11
N THR A 16 13.88 -15.20 0.75
CA THR A 16 13.75 -15.45 2.20
C THR A 16 12.79 -14.47 2.86
N GLU A 17 12.82 -13.19 2.49
CA GLU A 17 11.85 -12.19 2.96
C GLU A 17 10.44 -12.48 2.44
N ARG A 18 10.30 -12.87 1.16
CA ARG A 18 9.02 -13.33 0.61
C ARG A 18 8.45 -14.51 1.38
N GLN A 19 9.30 -15.46 1.75
CA GLN A 19 8.87 -16.65 2.49
C GLN A 19 8.49 -16.32 3.95
N ARG A 20 9.18 -15.38 4.61
CA ARG A 20 8.78 -14.87 5.93
C ARG A 20 7.44 -14.11 5.88
N ASN A 21 7.24 -13.25 4.89
CA ASN A 21 5.96 -12.54 4.74
C ASN A 21 4.81 -13.47 4.37
N GLN A 22 5.05 -14.48 3.51
CA GLN A 22 4.06 -15.52 3.23
C GLN A 22 3.78 -16.39 4.46
N ALA A 23 4.78 -16.68 5.30
CA ALA A 23 4.59 -17.40 6.55
C ALA A 23 3.79 -16.56 7.57
N ALA A 24 4.01 -15.23 7.64
CA ALA A 24 3.21 -14.34 8.47
C ALA A 24 1.76 -14.19 7.96
N ALA A 25 1.57 -14.10 6.64
CA ALA A 25 0.25 -14.10 6.02
C ALA A 25 -0.51 -15.43 6.20
N LYS A 26 0.20 -16.57 6.21
CA LYS A 26 -0.39 -17.90 6.47
C LYS A 26 -0.61 -18.20 7.95
N ALA A 27 0.22 -17.67 8.85
CA ALA A 27 0.08 -17.86 10.29
C ALA A 27 -1.07 -17.05 10.91
N THR A 28 -1.65 -16.11 10.17
CA THR A 28 -2.73 -15.21 10.63
C THR A 28 -4.09 -15.57 9.98
N ALA A 29 -4.29 -16.83 9.60
CA ALA A 29 -5.54 -17.29 8.99
C ALA A 29 -6.73 -17.42 9.98
N GLU A 30 -6.60 -16.89 11.21
CA GLU A 30 -7.64 -16.92 12.25
C GLU A 30 -8.38 -15.57 12.43
N SER A 31 -7.83 -14.45 11.93
CA SER A 31 -8.54 -13.16 11.90
C SER A 31 -9.13 -12.92 10.50
N PRO A 32 -10.41 -12.50 10.36
CA PRO A 32 -10.98 -12.19 9.06
C PRO A 32 -10.25 -10.99 8.45
N ILE A 33 -9.42 -11.26 7.45
CA ILE A 33 -8.72 -10.23 6.67
C ILE A 33 -9.75 -9.65 5.69
N GLU A 34 -10.25 -8.44 5.98
CA GLU A 34 -11.17 -7.74 5.08
C GLU A 34 -10.37 -6.97 4.03
N ALA A 35 -10.46 -7.40 2.77
CA ALA A 35 -9.84 -6.70 1.66
C ALA A 35 -10.67 -5.47 1.29
N HIS A 36 -10.05 -4.29 1.34
CA HIS A 36 -10.74 -3.02 1.17
C HIS A 36 -10.27 -2.21 -0.04
N ALA A 37 -9.06 -2.44 -0.56
CA ALA A 37 -8.63 -1.90 -1.84
C ALA A 37 -7.66 -2.84 -2.54
N GLU A 38 -7.66 -2.80 -3.86
CA GLU A 38 -6.76 -3.54 -4.73
C GLU A 38 -6.32 -2.66 -5.90
N LEU A 39 -5.02 -2.60 -6.13
CA LEU A 39 -4.40 -2.00 -7.30
C LEU A 39 -3.87 -3.11 -8.18
N ARG A 40 -4.39 -3.21 -9.41
CA ARG A 40 -4.03 -4.26 -10.36
C ARG A 40 -3.51 -3.68 -11.66
N ASP A 41 -2.57 -4.35 -12.31
CA ASP A 41 -2.16 -4.02 -13.68
C ASP A 41 -3.17 -4.55 -14.73
N GLN A 42 -2.89 -4.33 -16.02
CA GLN A 42 -3.67 -4.89 -17.13
C GLN A 42 -3.67 -6.42 -17.17
N GLN A 43 -2.61 -7.05 -16.68
CA GLN A 43 -2.47 -8.51 -16.57
C GLN A 43 -3.23 -9.08 -15.35
N ARG A 44 -3.94 -8.22 -14.61
CA ARG A 44 -4.65 -8.52 -13.35
C ARG A 44 -3.73 -8.94 -12.21
N THR A 45 -2.43 -8.68 -12.33
CA THR A 45 -1.45 -8.85 -11.26
C THR A 45 -1.75 -7.83 -10.17
N LEU A 46 -1.80 -8.28 -8.91
CA LEU A 46 -1.96 -7.40 -7.76
C LEU A 46 -0.65 -6.68 -7.48
N LEU A 47 -0.62 -5.37 -7.70
CA LEU A 47 0.52 -4.50 -7.42
C LEU A 47 0.48 -3.98 -5.98
N ALA A 48 -0.70 -3.60 -5.50
CA ALA A 48 -0.90 -3.18 -4.12
C ALA A 48 -2.30 -3.54 -3.63
N GLY A 49 -2.51 -3.59 -2.32
CA GLY A 49 -3.81 -3.78 -1.72
C GLY A 49 -3.88 -3.23 -0.31
N ILE A 50 -5.07 -2.83 0.12
CA ILE A 50 -5.34 -2.41 1.50
C ILE A 50 -6.22 -3.48 2.12
N VAL A 51 -5.80 -3.95 3.28
CA VAL A 51 -6.60 -4.86 4.11
C VAL A 51 -6.79 -4.24 5.49
N ARG A 52 -7.88 -4.60 6.16
CA ARG A 52 -8.09 -4.26 7.56
C ARG A 52 -7.82 -5.47 8.42
N ARG A 53 -6.95 -5.30 9.42
CA ARG A 53 -6.55 -6.37 10.35
C ARG A 53 -6.54 -5.81 11.76
N ASP A 54 -7.24 -6.47 12.68
CA ASP A 54 -7.28 -6.10 14.11
C ASP A 54 -7.65 -4.62 14.35
N GLY A 55 -8.46 -4.04 13.44
CA GLY A 55 -8.88 -2.64 13.46
C GLY A 55 -7.95 -1.66 12.73
N GLU A 56 -6.73 -2.08 12.36
CA GLU A 56 -5.74 -1.28 11.65
C GLU A 56 -5.80 -1.46 10.14
N TRP A 57 -5.42 -0.43 9.41
CA TRP A 57 -5.31 -0.46 7.96
C TRP A 57 -3.90 -0.84 7.54
N VAL A 58 -3.78 -1.90 6.76
CA VAL A 58 -2.50 -2.43 6.30
C VAL A 58 -2.41 -2.27 4.78
N LEU A 59 -1.42 -1.53 4.31
CA LEU A 59 -1.08 -1.40 2.90
C LEU A 59 -0.06 -2.48 2.54
N GLY A 60 -0.45 -3.40 1.67
CA GLY A 60 0.43 -4.33 0.98
C GLY A 60 0.84 -3.80 -0.39
N MET A 61 2.11 -3.95 -0.77
CA MET A 61 2.65 -3.73 -2.13
C MET A 61 3.49 -4.94 -2.54
N ASP A 62 3.31 -5.44 -3.77
CA ASP A 62 4.04 -6.57 -4.35
C ASP A 62 4.07 -7.83 -3.45
N GLY A 63 2.94 -8.10 -2.77
CA GLY A 63 2.83 -9.22 -1.82
C GLY A 63 3.61 -9.04 -0.51
N ARG A 64 3.98 -7.80 -0.17
CA ARG A 64 4.61 -7.44 1.11
C ARG A 64 3.84 -6.34 1.81
N ILE A 65 3.84 -6.33 3.14
CA ILE A 65 3.37 -5.17 3.90
C ILE A 65 4.35 -4.02 3.67
N ALA A 66 3.84 -2.94 3.08
CA ALA A 66 4.57 -1.71 2.84
C ALA A 66 4.42 -0.71 3.97
N GLY A 67 3.30 -0.75 4.68
CA GLY A 67 3.05 0.06 5.86
C GLY A 67 1.72 -0.30 6.51
N GLU A 68 1.63 -0.02 7.81
CA GLU A 68 0.42 -0.09 8.61
C GLU A 68 0.07 1.31 9.09
N SER A 69 -1.22 1.62 9.20
CA SER A 69 -1.70 2.88 9.74
C SER A 69 -3.09 2.70 10.35
N THR A 70 -3.38 3.46 11.39
CA THR A 70 -4.73 3.57 11.96
C THR A 70 -5.62 4.49 11.12
N SER A 71 -5.04 5.26 10.21
CA SER A 71 -5.72 6.26 9.37
C SER A 71 -6.17 5.65 8.04
N ALA A 72 -7.48 5.63 7.81
CA ALA A 72 -8.08 5.19 6.55
C ALA A 72 -7.75 6.16 5.42
N ALA A 73 -7.81 7.47 5.73
CA ALA A 73 -7.52 8.52 4.76
C ALA A 73 -6.06 8.47 4.29
N GLN A 74 -5.14 8.13 5.19
CA GLN A 74 -3.73 7.97 4.87
C GLN A 74 -3.48 6.80 3.91
N VAL A 75 -3.97 5.60 4.23
CA VAL A 75 -3.73 4.42 3.37
C VAL A 75 -4.38 4.58 2.00
N LEU A 76 -5.57 5.17 1.93
CA LEU A 76 -6.27 5.43 0.68
C LEU A 76 -5.48 6.41 -0.19
N THR A 77 -4.97 7.49 0.40
CA THR A 77 -4.11 8.43 -0.33
C THR A 77 -2.84 7.75 -0.85
N LEU A 78 -2.22 6.87 -0.05
CA LEU A 78 -1.01 6.14 -0.46
C LEU A 78 -1.25 5.23 -1.65
N ILE A 79 -2.34 4.45 -1.66
CA ILE A 79 -2.63 3.55 -2.78
C ILE A 79 -3.02 4.33 -4.06
N MET A 80 -3.73 5.46 -3.93
CA MET A 80 -4.00 6.35 -5.07
C MET A 80 -2.71 6.91 -5.67
N ARG A 81 -1.78 7.36 -4.82
CA ARG A 81 -0.48 7.85 -5.28
C ARG A 81 0.38 6.75 -5.90
N ALA A 82 0.32 5.54 -5.36
CA ALA A 82 0.98 4.38 -5.98
C ALA A 82 0.41 4.11 -7.38
N ALA A 83 -0.93 4.21 -7.54
CA ALA A 83 -1.58 4.08 -8.84
C ALA A 83 -1.07 5.14 -9.84
N GLU A 84 -1.08 6.42 -9.45
CA GLU A 84 -0.56 7.52 -10.28
C GLU A 84 0.91 7.31 -10.66
N LEU A 85 1.73 6.80 -9.74
CA LEU A 85 3.14 6.52 -10.01
C LEU A 85 3.32 5.42 -11.07
N HIS A 86 2.53 4.35 -10.99
CA HIS A 86 2.54 3.29 -12.00
C HIS A 86 2.08 3.80 -13.37
N GLU A 87 1.03 4.61 -13.42
CA GLU A 87 0.57 5.23 -14.67
C GLU A 87 1.65 6.12 -15.29
N ARG A 88 2.34 6.94 -14.48
CA ARG A 88 3.47 7.77 -14.94
C ARG A 88 4.65 6.95 -15.46
N GLN A 89 4.85 5.74 -14.94
CA GLN A 89 5.86 4.80 -15.44
C GLN A 89 5.40 4.05 -16.70
N GLY A 90 4.23 4.36 -17.24
CA GLY A 90 3.66 3.70 -18.42
C GLY A 90 3.03 2.34 -18.12
N THR A 91 2.78 2.03 -16.84
CA THR A 91 2.04 0.83 -16.43
C THR A 91 0.59 1.22 -16.17
N PRO A 92 -0.35 0.92 -17.09
CA PRO A 92 -1.77 1.15 -16.85
C PRO A 92 -2.24 0.28 -15.70
N VAL A 93 -2.86 0.91 -14.70
CA VAL A 93 -3.33 0.26 -13.48
C VAL A 93 -4.81 0.54 -13.24
N ARG A 94 -5.47 -0.38 -12.56
CA ARG A 94 -6.85 -0.28 -12.09
C ARG A 94 -6.85 -0.34 -10.58
N LEU A 95 -7.22 0.78 -9.97
CA LEU A 95 -7.50 0.84 -8.55
C LEU A 95 -8.98 0.53 -8.31
N THR A 96 -9.26 -0.39 -7.39
CA THR A 96 -10.60 -0.68 -6.90
C THR A 96 -10.57 -0.56 -5.38
N TYR A 97 -11.54 0.13 -4.79
CA TYR A 97 -11.66 0.29 -3.35
C TYR A 97 -13.12 0.10 -2.93
N SER A 98 -13.30 -0.34 -1.69
CA SER A 98 -14.59 -0.55 -1.04
C SER A 98 -15.17 0.77 -0.53
N ASP A 99 -16.49 0.85 -0.51
CA ASP A 99 -17.20 2.01 0.04
C ASP A 99 -16.86 2.21 1.53
N ALA A 100 -16.66 1.13 2.29
CA ALA A 100 -16.26 1.21 3.70
C ALA A 100 -14.92 1.95 3.92
N LEU A 101 -13.92 1.71 3.07
CA LEU A 101 -12.64 2.43 3.14
C LEU A 101 -12.80 3.90 2.72
N LYS A 102 -13.59 4.15 1.68
CA LYS A 102 -13.88 5.50 1.20
C LYS A 102 -14.61 6.32 2.28
N ASP A 103 -15.65 5.75 2.88
CA ASP A 103 -16.44 6.40 3.92
C ASP A 103 -15.59 6.66 5.17
N ALA A 104 -14.76 5.69 5.59
CA ALA A 104 -13.83 5.88 6.70
C ALA A 104 -12.82 7.00 6.42
N ALA A 105 -12.27 7.07 5.20
CA ALA A 105 -11.35 8.12 4.79
C ALA A 105 -12.00 9.50 4.75
N HIS A 106 -13.24 9.60 4.25
CA HIS A 106 -14.00 10.86 4.25
C HIS A 106 -14.39 11.28 5.67
N ALA A 107 -14.85 10.34 6.51
CA ALA A 107 -15.20 10.62 7.91
C ALA A 107 -13.99 11.12 8.70
N GLU A 108 -12.81 10.56 8.46
CA GLU A 108 -11.57 11.02 9.09
C GLU A 108 -11.16 12.41 8.62
N ALA A 109 -11.20 12.69 7.31
CA ALA A 109 -10.94 14.03 6.80
C ALA A 109 -11.92 15.06 7.38
N GLN A 110 -13.21 14.71 7.46
CA GLN A 110 -14.24 15.54 8.08
C GLN A 110 -14.02 15.75 9.58
N ALA A 111 -13.53 14.73 10.30
CA ALA A 111 -13.16 14.86 11.72
C ALA A 111 -12.00 15.86 11.91
N ASP A 112 -11.08 15.92 10.95
CA ASP A 112 -10.02 16.93 10.90
C ASP A 112 -10.51 18.30 10.36
N GLY A 113 -11.81 18.45 10.07
CA GLY A 113 -12.42 19.67 9.58
C GLY A 113 -12.04 20.02 8.14
N MET A 114 -11.60 19.04 7.34
CA MET A 114 -11.17 19.24 5.96
C MET A 114 -11.81 18.23 4.99
N GLU A 115 -11.79 18.58 3.72
CA GLU A 115 -12.21 17.65 2.67
C GLU A 115 -11.12 16.61 2.41
N PHE A 116 -11.51 15.41 1.95
CA PHE A 116 -10.55 14.35 1.63
C PHE A 116 -9.49 14.80 0.62
N GLU A 117 -9.86 15.63 -0.36
CA GLU A 117 -8.90 16.22 -1.31
C GLU A 117 -7.86 17.12 -0.63
N GLN A 118 -8.26 17.88 0.40
CA GLN A 118 -7.34 18.71 1.18
C GLN A 118 -6.42 17.84 2.04
N PHE A 119 -6.96 16.77 2.64
CA PHE A 119 -6.16 15.79 3.37
C PHE A 119 -5.11 15.14 2.45
N LYS A 120 -5.54 14.71 1.25
CA LYS A 120 -4.69 14.12 0.21
C LYS A 120 -3.54 15.06 -0.18
N ALA A 121 -3.85 16.36 -0.35
CA ALA A 121 -2.86 17.39 -0.65
C ALA A 121 -1.85 17.56 0.50
N ARG A 122 -2.32 17.73 1.74
CA ARG A 122 -1.46 17.84 2.94
C ARG A 122 -0.58 16.61 3.15
N LEU A 123 -1.13 15.41 2.97
CA LEU A 123 -0.35 14.19 3.11
C LEU A 123 0.70 14.10 2.00
N SER A 124 0.35 14.49 0.78
CA SER A 124 1.29 14.52 -0.34
C SER A 124 2.44 15.50 -0.10
N GLU A 125 2.15 16.69 0.43
CA GLU A 125 3.15 17.67 0.85
C GLU A 125 4.04 17.12 1.97
N ARG A 126 3.45 16.50 3.00
CA ARG A 126 4.21 15.89 4.12
C ARG A 126 5.15 14.79 3.63
N LEU A 127 4.70 13.94 2.71
CA LEU A 127 5.52 12.86 2.14
C LEU A 127 6.63 13.40 1.22
N GLN A 128 6.37 14.50 0.49
CA GLN A 128 7.40 15.17 -0.31
C GLN A 128 8.41 15.93 0.57
N GLY A 129 7.96 16.49 1.70
CA GLY A 129 8.80 17.14 2.69
C GLY A 129 9.63 16.17 3.53
N GLY A 130 9.09 14.99 3.85
CA GLY A 130 9.77 13.94 4.62
C GLY A 130 10.90 13.23 3.85
N ALA A 131 10.93 13.32 2.51
CA ALA A 131 12.06 12.89 1.70
C ALA A 131 13.29 13.83 1.81
N LYS A 132 13.17 14.94 2.54
CA LYS A 132 14.27 15.84 2.92
C LYS A 132 14.54 15.79 4.43
N LEU A 133 14.84 14.62 4.98
CA LEU A 133 15.54 14.52 6.26
C LEU A 133 16.70 13.53 6.06
N ASN A 134 17.88 14.14 5.90
CA ASN A 134 19.19 13.49 5.94
C ASN A 134 19.42 12.77 7.28
#